data_AF-A0A2D6X0H1-F1
#
_entry.id   AF-A0A2D6X0H1-F1
#
_cell.length_a   1.000
_cell.length_b   1.000
_cell.length_c   1.000
_cell.angle_alpha   90.00
_cell.angle_beta   90.00
_cell.angle_gamma   90.00
#
_symmetry.space_group_name_H-M   'P 1'
#
loop_
_entity.id
_entity.type
_entity.pdbx_description
1 polymer ?
#
loop_
_entity_poly.entity_id
_entity_poly.type
_entity_poly.pdbx_seq_one_letter_code
_entity_poly.pdbx_strand_id
1 'polypeptide(L)'
;MDKHFYNEASAKKLGWEPSWFGEKYFDDKLVRAVKKWQRVRGLAADGLCGPATFRRLWTERQADIDDYKPDDCHYSNYIVYNGEFHPIEWDKFVLWSEKGGLETPPGHYYDYSGRPPRKIRYFVNHWDVCLSSKSCQSVLNKRGASVHFLIDNDGTIYQTLDMQHAAWHAGSSRTNRPSVGVEISNAYYPKYQDWYVKNGFGERPMVEDAWVHGSKLDPFMGFYPAQIEAAKALWKAIHKALDIPYETPTSQFGKTSTKYVQEVAYGNYSGFVSHYHISKGKIDCAGLDLKTLLDEVKYEIDILDKIKN
;
A
#
# COMPACT_ATOMS: atom_id res chain seq x y z
N MET A 1 9.05 -21.61 -19.57
CA MET A 1 7.78 -20.94 -19.25
C MET A 1 7.27 -20.30 -20.53
N ASP A 2 6.06 -20.64 -20.95
CA ASP A 2 5.41 -19.99 -22.08
C ASP A 2 5.06 -18.54 -21.69
N LYS A 3 5.65 -17.57 -22.39
CA LYS A 3 5.51 -16.15 -22.08
C LYS A 3 4.20 -15.57 -22.58
N HIS A 4 3.61 -16.16 -23.63
CA HIS A 4 2.35 -15.72 -24.20
C HIS A 4 1.25 -16.04 -23.22
N PHE A 5 1.19 -17.31 -22.79
CA PHE A 5 0.29 -17.79 -21.77
C PHE A 5 0.46 -17.04 -20.44
N TYR A 6 1.70 -16.80 -19.98
CA TYR A 6 1.94 -16.03 -18.77
C TYR A 6 1.36 -14.62 -18.87
N ASN A 7 1.62 -13.91 -19.98
CA ASN A 7 1.17 -12.54 -20.16
C ASN A 7 -0.34 -12.44 -20.29
N GLU A 8 -0.99 -13.40 -20.96
CA GLU A 8 -2.45 -13.47 -21.04
C GLU A 8 -3.08 -13.68 -19.65
N ALA A 9 -2.55 -14.64 -18.87
CA ALA A 9 -2.99 -14.87 -17.50
C ALA A 9 -2.73 -13.66 -16.60
N SER A 10 -1.59 -12.99 -16.78
CA SER A 10 -1.24 -11.77 -16.06
C SER A 10 -2.16 -10.60 -16.45
N ALA A 11 -2.48 -10.42 -17.72
CA ALA A 11 -3.40 -9.40 -18.21
C ALA A 11 -4.78 -9.58 -17.60
N LYS A 12 -5.32 -10.79 -17.64
CA LYS A 12 -6.60 -11.13 -17.01
C LYS A 12 -6.60 -10.86 -15.51
N LYS A 13 -5.49 -11.14 -14.83
CA LYS A 13 -5.34 -10.96 -13.38
C LYS A 13 -5.11 -9.50 -12.97
N LEU A 14 -4.33 -8.77 -13.74
CA LEU A 14 -3.85 -7.43 -13.38
C LEU A 14 -4.64 -6.31 -14.07
N GLY A 15 -5.41 -6.62 -15.11
CA GLY A 15 -6.27 -5.68 -15.82
C GLY A 15 -5.53 -4.78 -16.82
N TRP A 16 -4.51 -5.30 -17.51
CA TRP A 16 -3.81 -4.58 -18.60
C TRP A 16 -4.03 -5.27 -19.95
N GLU A 17 -3.87 -4.50 -21.03
CA GLU A 17 -4.09 -4.97 -22.41
C GLU A 17 -2.80 -4.86 -23.24
N PRO A 18 -2.58 -5.72 -24.26
CA PRO A 18 -1.42 -5.63 -25.16
C PRO A 18 -1.21 -4.23 -25.76
N SER A 19 -2.31 -3.50 -25.97
CA SER A 19 -2.30 -2.14 -26.50
C SER A 19 -1.54 -1.14 -25.63
N TRP A 20 -1.38 -1.44 -24.33
CA TRP A 20 -0.60 -0.59 -23.41
C TRP A 20 0.90 -0.64 -23.70
N PHE A 21 1.35 -1.66 -24.44
CA PHE A 21 2.72 -1.78 -24.95
C PHE A 21 2.81 -1.50 -26.46
N GLY A 22 1.71 -1.02 -27.09
CA GLY A 22 1.65 -0.76 -28.52
C GLY A 22 1.39 -1.98 -29.39
N GLU A 23 0.98 -3.10 -28.81
CA GLU A 23 0.74 -4.37 -29.51
C GLU A 23 -0.74 -4.77 -29.45
N LYS A 24 -1.16 -5.75 -30.26
CA LYS A 24 -2.58 -6.17 -30.33
C LYS A 24 -2.87 -7.54 -29.72
N TYR A 25 -1.88 -8.44 -29.71
CA TYR A 25 -2.08 -9.84 -29.36
C TYR A 25 -1.02 -10.30 -28.35
N PHE A 26 -1.33 -11.37 -27.61
CA PHE A 26 -0.39 -12.03 -26.71
C PHE A 26 0.57 -12.93 -27.50
N ASP A 27 1.49 -12.32 -28.25
CA ASP A 27 2.43 -13.01 -29.14
C ASP A 27 3.91 -12.61 -28.87
N ASP A 28 4.82 -13.08 -29.72
CA ASP A 28 6.24 -12.75 -29.63
C ASP A 28 6.54 -11.24 -29.85
N LYS A 29 5.65 -10.51 -30.53
CA LYS A 29 5.79 -9.06 -30.65
C LYS A 29 5.52 -8.39 -29.31
N LEU A 30 4.46 -8.79 -28.61
CA LEU A 30 4.20 -8.33 -27.24
C LEU A 30 5.36 -8.65 -26.30
N VAL A 31 5.91 -9.87 -26.33
CA VAL A 31 7.06 -10.22 -25.49
C VAL A 31 8.26 -9.31 -25.78
N ARG A 32 8.56 -9.00 -27.04
CA ARG A 32 9.63 -8.06 -27.42
C ARG A 32 9.33 -6.63 -26.99
N ALA A 33 8.08 -6.18 -27.14
CA ALA A 33 7.64 -4.86 -26.72
C ALA A 33 7.78 -4.68 -25.20
N VAL A 34 7.34 -5.66 -24.41
CA VAL A 34 7.50 -5.68 -22.95
C VAL A 34 8.98 -5.67 -22.57
N LYS A 35 9.84 -6.46 -23.22
CA LYS A 35 11.30 -6.42 -22.97
C LYS A 35 11.91 -5.05 -23.25
N LYS A 36 11.54 -4.42 -24.37
CA LYS A 36 12.02 -3.08 -24.74
C LYS A 36 11.55 -2.06 -23.71
N TRP A 37 10.27 -2.13 -23.33
CA TRP A 37 9.68 -1.26 -22.33
C TRP A 37 10.38 -1.39 -20.97
N GLN A 38 10.62 -2.63 -20.50
CA GLN A 38 11.35 -2.94 -19.27
C GLN A 38 12.79 -2.41 -19.30
N ARG A 39 13.53 -2.63 -20.40
CA ARG A 39 14.93 -2.21 -20.55
C ARG A 39 15.10 -0.70 -20.43
N VAL A 40 14.27 0.06 -21.14
CA VAL A 40 14.27 1.54 -21.08
C VAL A 40 13.99 2.05 -19.66
N ARG A 41 13.38 1.21 -18.83
CA ARG A 41 12.93 1.53 -17.47
C ARG A 41 13.80 0.87 -16.39
N GLY A 42 14.91 0.24 -16.73
CA GLY A 42 15.77 -0.42 -15.74
C GLY A 42 15.09 -1.57 -14.99
N LEU A 43 14.01 -2.15 -15.53
CA LEU A 43 13.42 -3.38 -15.02
C LEU A 43 14.12 -4.58 -15.66
N ALA A 44 14.05 -5.74 -15.00
CA ALA A 44 14.49 -7.00 -15.60
C ALA A 44 13.75 -7.24 -16.93
N ALA A 45 14.49 -7.25 -18.05
CA ALA A 45 13.93 -7.34 -19.40
C ALA A 45 13.59 -8.79 -19.79
N ASP A 46 12.71 -9.43 -19.02
CA ASP A 46 12.29 -10.82 -19.20
C ASP A 46 11.15 -10.98 -20.22
N GLY A 47 10.45 -9.90 -20.58
CA GLY A 47 9.30 -9.90 -21.49
C GLY A 47 8.01 -10.36 -20.84
N LEU A 48 7.98 -10.41 -19.51
CA LEU A 48 6.82 -10.77 -18.70
C LEU A 48 6.27 -9.52 -18.03
N CYS A 49 4.99 -9.22 -18.27
CA CYS A 49 4.30 -8.17 -17.54
C CYS A 49 3.86 -8.72 -16.17
N GLY A 50 4.82 -8.98 -15.28
CA GLY A 50 4.55 -9.38 -13.91
C GLY A 50 4.13 -8.20 -13.03
N PRO A 51 3.90 -8.42 -11.72
CA PRO A 51 3.47 -7.38 -10.79
C PRO A 51 4.34 -6.12 -10.80
N ALA A 52 5.67 -6.26 -10.90
CA ALA A 52 6.61 -5.13 -10.94
C ALA A 52 6.50 -4.33 -12.26
N THR A 53 6.39 -5.02 -13.41
CA THR A 53 6.21 -4.41 -14.72
C THR A 53 4.88 -3.66 -14.80
N PHE A 54 3.77 -4.33 -14.46
CA PHE A 54 2.44 -3.72 -14.48
C PHE A 54 2.39 -2.50 -13.60
N ARG A 55 2.95 -2.61 -12.38
CA ARG A 55 2.96 -1.52 -11.40
C ARG A 55 3.50 -0.24 -12.02
N ARG A 56 4.69 -0.32 -12.61
CA ARG A 56 5.31 0.84 -13.25
C ARG A 56 4.54 1.31 -14.49
N LEU A 57 3.96 0.40 -15.28
CA LEU A 57 3.15 0.73 -16.46
C LEU A 57 1.88 1.48 -16.09
N TRP A 58 1.20 1.02 -15.05
CA TRP A 58 -0.04 1.62 -14.59
C TRP A 58 0.20 3.04 -14.08
N THR A 59 1.26 3.26 -13.29
CA THR A 59 1.61 4.60 -12.81
C THR A 59 1.97 5.56 -13.97
N GLU A 60 2.65 5.10 -15.03
CA GLU A 60 2.93 5.95 -16.22
C GLU A 60 1.64 6.36 -16.91
N ARG A 61 0.72 5.42 -17.12
CA ARG A 61 -0.56 5.71 -17.78
C ARG A 61 -1.45 6.65 -16.96
N GLN A 62 -1.40 6.59 -15.62
CA GLN A 62 -2.06 7.57 -14.78
C GLN A 62 -1.43 8.96 -14.92
N ALA A 63 -0.10 9.06 -15.01
CA ALA A 63 0.55 10.36 -15.14
C ALA A 63 0.12 11.09 -16.44
N ASP A 64 -0.20 10.32 -17.49
CA ASP A 64 -0.70 10.82 -18.78
C ASP A 64 -2.22 11.08 -18.79
N ILE A 65 -2.96 10.60 -17.79
CA ILE A 65 -4.42 10.75 -17.67
C ILE A 65 -4.70 11.63 -16.44
N ASP A 66 -4.98 12.91 -16.69
CA ASP A 66 -5.29 13.88 -15.65
C ASP A 66 -6.54 13.42 -14.85
N ASP A 67 -6.35 12.96 -13.61
CA ASP A 67 -7.42 12.41 -12.78
C ASP A 67 -7.95 13.48 -11.81
N TYR A 68 -9.15 13.97 -12.14
CA TYR A 68 -10.14 14.67 -11.32
C TYR A 68 -9.94 14.58 -9.79
N LYS A 69 -9.84 15.75 -9.15
CA LYS A 69 -9.88 15.97 -7.69
C LYS A 69 -11.35 15.93 -7.22
N PRO A 70 -11.73 15.13 -6.21
CA PRO A 70 -13.09 15.19 -5.66
C PRO A 70 -13.37 16.55 -5.00
N ASP A 71 -14.44 17.22 -5.43
CA ASP A 71 -14.97 18.41 -4.76
C ASP A 71 -15.77 17.99 -3.51
N ASP A 72 -15.27 18.42 -2.35
CA ASP A 72 -15.83 18.30 -1.00
C ASP A 72 -16.04 16.88 -0.44
N CYS A 73 -15.07 16.39 0.34
CA CYS A 73 -15.21 15.23 1.21
C CYS A 73 -15.95 15.59 2.51
N HIS A 74 -16.79 14.69 3.01
CA HIS A 74 -17.28 14.77 4.40
C HIS A 74 -16.29 14.02 5.29
N TYR A 75 -15.77 14.70 6.32
CA TYR A 75 -14.79 14.10 7.22
C TYR A 75 -15.46 13.55 8.48
N SER A 76 -15.23 12.27 8.73
CA SER A 76 -15.54 11.55 9.96
C SER A 76 -14.38 11.66 10.97
N ASN A 77 -14.64 11.33 12.24
CA ASN A 77 -13.63 11.25 13.29
C ASN A 77 -13.58 9.87 13.95
N TYR A 78 -13.97 8.83 13.22
CA TYR A 78 -14.00 7.45 13.70
C TYR A 78 -13.65 6.44 12.61
N ILE A 79 -13.03 5.33 13.01
CA ILE A 79 -12.87 4.11 12.21
C ILE A 79 -13.98 3.12 12.55
N VAL A 80 -14.37 2.27 11.60
CA VAL A 80 -15.46 1.30 11.79
C VAL A 80 -14.91 -0.12 11.94
N TYR A 81 -15.34 -0.80 12.99
CA TYR A 81 -15.06 -2.21 13.24
C TYR A 81 -16.32 -2.92 13.72
N ASN A 82 -16.79 -3.90 12.95
CA ASN A 82 -17.97 -4.70 13.27
C ASN A 82 -19.21 -3.83 13.54
N GLY A 83 -19.40 -2.80 12.72
CA GLY A 83 -20.46 -1.81 12.85
C GLY A 83 -20.29 -0.84 14.03
N GLU A 84 -19.25 -0.98 14.85
CA GLU A 84 -18.94 -0.05 15.94
C GLU A 84 -17.98 1.05 15.47
N PHE A 85 -18.19 2.26 16.01
CA PHE A 85 -17.43 3.45 15.68
C PHE A 85 -16.37 3.71 16.76
N HIS A 86 -15.10 3.68 16.37
CA HIS A 86 -13.97 3.91 17.27
C HIS A 86 -13.28 5.24 16.92
N PRO A 87 -13.06 6.16 17.87
CA PRO A 87 -12.47 7.47 17.58
C PRO A 87 -11.08 7.40 16.92
N ILE A 88 -10.83 8.31 15.98
CA ILE A 88 -9.50 8.61 15.43
C ILE A 88 -9.16 10.08 15.67
N GLU A 89 -7.92 10.33 16.09
CA GLU A 89 -7.36 11.68 16.31
C GLU A 89 -6.77 12.21 14.99
N TRP A 90 -7.60 12.30 13.95
CA TRP A 90 -7.23 12.80 12.62
C TRP A 90 -8.43 13.47 11.96
N ASP A 91 -8.24 14.65 11.40
CA ASP A 91 -9.30 15.51 10.86
C ASP A 91 -9.68 15.18 9.41
N LYS A 92 -8.81 14.51 8.67
CA LYS A 92 -9.06 14.11 7.27
C LYS A 92 -9.34 12.62 7.14
N PHE A 93 -10.49 12.16 7.62
CA PHE A 93 -10.88 10.75 7.53
C PHE A 93 -12.23 10.60 6.82
N VAL A 94 -12.33 9.67 5.86
CA VAL A 94 -13.53 9.48 5.01
C VAL A 94 -13.93 8.01 4.99
N LEU A 95 -15.18 7.71 5.31
CA LEU A 95 -15.75 6.37 5.19
C LEU A 95 -16.20 6.07 3.76
N TRP A 96 -16.19 4.79 3.42
CA TRP A 96 -16.70 4.28 2.13
C TRP A 96 -18.14 4.71 1.84
N SER A 97 -18.96 4.92 2.87
CA SER A 97 -20.37 5.31 2.76
C SER A 97 -20.59 6.82 2.67
N GLU A 98 -19.55 7.64 2.85
CA GLU A 98 -19.64 9.09 2.86
C GLU A 98 -19.43 9.69 1.47
N LYS A 99 -19.83 10.96 1.30
CA LYS A 99 -19.56 11.71 0.07
C LYS A 99 -18.03 11.81 -0.13
N GLY A 100 -17.56 11.36 -1.29
CA GLY A 100 -16.13 11.30 -1.60
C GLY A 100 -15.44 10.02 -1.11
N GLY A 101 -16.16 9.13 -0.44
CA GLY A 101 -15.67 7.83 0.01
C GLY A 101 -15.20 6.93 -1.13
N LEU A 102 -14.26 6.05 -0.80
CA LEU A 102 -13.77 4.99 -1.68
C LEU A 102 -14.24 3.67 -1.12
N GLU A 103 -14.98 2.89 -1.89
CA GLU A 103 -15.55 1.61 -1.43
C GLU A 103 -14.88 0.43 -2.12
N THR A 104 -14.57 -0.61 -1.33
CA THR A 104 -14.23 -1.93 -1.85
C THR A 104 -15.50 -2.66 -2.30
N PRO A 105 -15.60 -3.09 -3.58
CA PRO A 105 -16.76 -3.81 -4.08
C PRO A 105 -17.00 -5.14 -3.37
N PRO A 106 -18.28 -5.54 -3.19
CA PRO A 106 -18.62 -6.89 -2.74
C PRO A 106 -17.94 -7.97 -3.59
N GLY A 107 -17.47 -9.03 -2.94
CA GLY A 107 -16.75 -10.13 -3.59
C GLY A 107 -15.23 -9.95 -3.70
N HIS A 108 -14.67 -8.81 -3.26
CA HIS A 108 -13.23 -8.56 -3.20
C HIS A 108 -12.63 -8.71 -1.79
N TYR A 109 -13.38 -9.30 -0.85
CA TYR A 109 -12.98 -9.53 0.52
C TYR A 109 -13.66 -10.79 1.06
N TYR A 110 -13.16 -11.32 2.18
CA TYR A 110 -13.91 -12.32 2.92
C TYR A 110 -15.01 -11.64 3.71
N ASP A 111 -16.27 -11.99 3.40
CA ASP A 111 -17.42 -11.49 4.13
C ASP A 111 -17.54 -12.17 5.51
N TYR A 112 -17.80 -11.35 6.51
CA TYR A 112 -17.95 -11.69 7.93
C TYR A 112 -19.20 -11.05 8.53
N SER A 113 -20.12 -10.55 7.69
CA SER A 113 -21.42 -10.03 8.09
C SER A 113 -22.18 -11.06 8.95
N GLY A 114 -22.80 -10.59 10.03
CA GLY A 114 -23.56 -11.43 10.95
C GLY A 114 -22.75 -12.46 11.75
N ARG A 115 -21.42 -12.37 11.73
CA ARG A 115 -20.53 -13.23 12.55
C ARG A 115 -20.07 -12.48 13.81
N PRO A 116 -19.60 -13.19 14.85
CA PRO A 116 -18.90 -12.56 15.96
C PRO A 116 -17.72 -11.69 15.48
N PRO A 117 -17.30 -10.68 16.27
CA PRO A 117 -16.17 -9.82 15.94
C PRO A 117 -14.94 -10.62 15.50
N ARG A 118 -14.39 -10.27 14.33
CA ARG A 118 -13.22 -10.93 13.76
C ARG A 118 -12.00 -10.61 14.61
N LYS A 119 -11.31 -11.63 15.13
CA LYS A 119 -10.05 -11.44 15.86
C LYS A 119 -8.94 -10.97 14.92
N ILE A 120 -8.64 -9.68 14.96
CA ILE A 120 -7.54 -9.04 14.25
C ILE A 120 -6.35 -8.98 15.20
N ARG A 121 -5.14 -9.30 14.70
CA ARG A 121 -3.92 -9.38 15.52
C ARG A 121 -2.83 -8.42 15.07
N TYR A 122 -2.79 -8.09 13.79
CA TYR A 122 -1.74 -7.22 13.28
C TYR A 122 -2.19 -6.34 12.11
N PHE A 123 -1.43 -5.28 11.90
CA PHE A 123 -1.68 -4.26 10.90
C PHE A 123 -0.56 -4.26 9.86
N VAL A 124 -0.91 -4.26 8.57
CA VAL A 124 0.05 -4.35 7.46
C VAL A 124 0.13 -3.02 6.71
N ASN A 125 1.32 -2.44 6.68
CA ASN A 125 1.64 -1.23 5.95
C ASN A 125 2.13 -1.56 4.53
N HIS A 126 1.51 -0.92 3.55
CA HIS A 126 1.84 -1.01 2.14
C HIS A 126 2.10 0.38 1.56
N TRP A 127 2.79 0.41 0.41
CA TRP A 127 2.69 1.53 -0.51
C TRP A 127 1.99 1.05 -1.78
N ASP A 128 1.27 1.95 -2.44
CA ASP A 128 0.39 1.56 -3.55
C ASP A 128 1.09 1.53 -4.92
N VAL A 129 2.17 2.29 -5.08
CA VAL A 129 2.78 2.59 -6.38
C VAL A 129 1.78 3.20 -7.37
N CYS A 130 0.91 4.05 -6.84
CA CYS A 130 -0.03 4.88 -7.58
C CYS A 130 0.19 6.35 -7.23
N LEU A 131 -0.42 7.23 -8.01
CA LEU A 131 -0.27 8.67 -7.83
C LEU A 131 -1.21 9.23 -6.75
N SER A 132 -2.30 8.54 -6.42
CA SER A 132 -3.29 8.91 -5.40
C SER A 132 -4.05 7.69 -4.85
N SER A 133 -4.71 7.85 -3.71
CA SER A 133 -5.58 6.80 -3.13
C SER A 133 -6.71 6.38 -4.06
N LYS A 134 -7.32 7.32 -4.79
CA LYS A 134 -8.36 7.02 -5.77
C LYS A 134 -7.86 6.12 -6.89
N SER A 135 -6.65 6.36 -7.38
CA SER A 135 -6.08 5.50 -8.42
C SER A 135 -5.69 4.13 -7.87
N CYS A 136 -5.18 4.07 -6.64
CA CYS A 136 -4.98 2.79 -5.95
C CYS A 136 -6.29 1.99 -5.85
N GLN A 137 -7.40 2.62 -5.41
CA GLN A 137 -8.70 1.94 -5.36
C GLN A 137 -9.13 1.41 -6.73
N SER A 138 -8.94 2.17 -7.81
CA SER A 138 -9.23 1.71 -9.17
C SER A 138 -8.41 0.48 -9.58
N VAL A 139 -7.13 0.40 -9.17
CA VAL A 139 -6.28 -0.78 -9.41
C VAL A 139 -6.76 -1.97 -8.62
N LEU A 140 -7.04 -1.79 -7.33
CA LEU A 140 -7.50 -2.85 -6.44
C LEU A 140 -8.81 -3.45 -6.98
N ASN A 141 -9.76 -2.60 -7.38
CA ASN A 141 -11.02 -3.01 -7.99
C ASN A 141 -10.79 -3.84 -9.25
N LYS A 142 -9.94 -3.40 -10.18
CA LYS A 142 -9.65 -4.15 -11.42
C LYS A 142 -8.97 -5.49 -11.17
N ARG A 143 -8.20 -5.60 -10.09
CA ARG A 143 -7.45 -6.81 -9.73
C ARG A 143 -8.26 -7.80 -8.90
N GLY A 144 -9.46 -7.43 -8.46
CA GLY A 144 -10.19 -8.19 -7.45
C GLY A 144 -9.41 -8.26 -6.14
N ALA A 145 -8.70 -7.20 -5.76
CA ALA A 145 -7.98 -7.07 -4.50
C ALA A 145 -8.61 -5.96 -3.65
N SER A 146 -8.22 -5.84 -2.39
CA SER A 146 -8.78 -4.86 -1.47
C SER A 146 -7.84 -4.55 -0.32
N VAL A 147 -8.06 -3.42 0.33
CA VAL A 147 -7.34 -2.97 1.53
C VAL A 147 -8.32 -2.24 2.45
N HIS A 148 -8.10 -2.25 3.76
CA HIS A 148 -9.01 -1.60 4.70
C HIS A 148 -8.90 -0.08 4.65
N PHE A 149 -7.67 0.43 4.54
CA PHE A 149 -7.38 1.86 4.56
C PHE A 149 -6.54 2.29 3.36
N LEU A 150 -6.73 3.54 2.95
CA LEU A 150 -5.87 4.27 2.01
C LEU A 150 -5.41 5.56 2.67
N ILE A 151 -4.18 6.00 2.44
CA ILE A 151 -3.70 7.33 2.86
C ILE A 151 -3.24 8.10 1.63
N ASP A 152 -3.89 9.20 1.31
CA ASP A 152 -3.57 10.02 0.13
C ASP A 152 -2.42 10.98 0.40
N ASN A 153 -1.95 11.68 -0.63
CA ASN A 153 -0.76 12.54 -0.56
C ASN A 153 -0.85 13.65 0.47
N ASP A 154 -2.05 14.16 0.74
CA ASP A 154 -2.31 15.26 1.68
C ASP A 154 -2.63 14.78 3.11
N GLY A 155 -2.50 13.47 3.36
CA GLY A 155 -2.81 12.83 4.63
C GLY A 155 -4.28 12.38 4.77
N THR A 156 -5.15 12.58 3.77
CA THR A 156 -6.53 12.08 3.84
C THR A 156 -6.54 10.56 3.95
N ILE A 157 -7.23 10.04 4.96
CA ILE A 157 -7.42 8.60 5.19
C ILE A 157 -8.79 8.20 4.67
N TYR A 158 -8.85 7.17 3.83
CA TYR A 158 -10.10 6.54 3.43
C TYR A 158 -10.20 5.17 4.07
N GLN A 159 -11.31 4.86 4.73
CA GLN A 159 -11.64 3.48 5.07
C GLN A 159 -12.56 2.92 3.99
N THR A 160 -12.16 1.81 3.36
CA THR A 160 -12.84 1.31 2.14
C THR A 160 -13.84 0.19 2.39
N LEU A 161 -13.83 -0.37 3.60
CA LEU A 161 -14.75 -1.37 4.11
C LEU A 161 -14.60 -1.49 5.63
N ASP A 162 -15.60 -2.06 6.29
CA ASP A 162 -15.56 -2.39 7.72
C ASP A 162 -14.40 -3.37 8.02
N MET A 163 -13.63 -3.10 9.08
CA MET A 163 -12.56 -3.99 9.56
C MET A 163 -13.06 -5.39 9.97
N GLN A 164 -14.35 -5.60 10.19
CA GLN A 164 -14.93 -6.92 10.39
C GLN A 164 -14.68 -7.85 9.21
N HIS A 165 -14.71 -7.32 7.99
CA HIS A 165 -14.36 -8.05 6.79
C HIS A 165 -12.84 -8.24 6.70
N ALA A 166 -12.39 -9.28 6.00
CA ALA A 166 -10.96 -9.46 5.75
C ALA A 166 -10.63 -9.14 4.29
N ALA A 167 -10.00 -7.98 4.09
CA ALA A 167 -9.51 -7.55 2.79
C ALA A 167 -8.40 -8.47 2.24
N TRP A 168 -8.18 -8.43 0.92
CA TRP A 168 -7.21 -9.26 0.20
C TRP A 168 -5.94 -8.48 -0.17
N HIS A 169 -5.14 -8.12 0.84
CA HIS A 169 -3.95 -7.25 0.68
C HIS A 169 -2.60 -7.96 0.92
N ALA A 170 -2.57 -9.00 1.75
CA ALA A 170 -1.35 -9.62 2.28
C ALA A 170 -0.97 -10.96 1.61
N GLY A 171 -1.48 -11.21 0.40
CA GLY A 171 -1.07 -12.32 -0.47
C GLY A 171 -1.57 -13.73 -0.08
N SER A 172 -2.03 -13.97 1.14
CA SER A 172 -2.56 -15.28 1.56
C SER A 172 -3.73 -15.15 2.54
N SER A 173 -4.61 -16.14 2.59
CA SER A 173 -5.71 -16.17 3.57
C SER A 173 -5.20 -16.22 5.02
N ARG A 174 -4.03 -16.84 5.26
CA ARG A 174 -3.39 -16.92 6.58
C ARG A 174 -2.99 -15.55 7.11
N THR A 175 -2.69 -14.62 6.21
CA THR A 175 -2.27 -13.26 6.55
C THR A 175 -3.40 -12.25 6.44
N ASN A 176 -4.27 -12.38 5.44
CA ASN A 176 -5.44 -11.52 5.25
C ASN A 176 -6.43 -11.62 6.43
N ARG A 177 -6.80 -12.85 6.84
CA ARG A 177 -7.86 -13.09 7.83
C ARG A 177 -7.55 -12.57 9.24
N PRO A 178 -6.31 -12.62 9.75
CA PRO A 178 -5.98 -12.05 11.06
C PRO A 178 -5.48 -10.60 11.00
N SER A 179 -5.48 -9.93 9.84
CA SER A 179 -4.92 -8.58 9.74
C SER A 179 -5.89 -7.55 9.17
N VAL A 180 -5.52 -6.30 9.39
CA VAL A 180 -5.99 -5.13 8.64
C VAL A 180 -4.80 -4.52 7.91
N GLY A 181 -5.05 -3.68 6.92
CA GLY A 181 -3.97 -3.14 6.11
C GLY A 181 -4.27 -1.75 5.57
N VAL A 182 -3.21 -1.03 5.24
CA VAL A 182 -3.24 0.30 4.62
C VAL A 182 -2.35 0.36 3.39
N GLU A 183 -2.84 0.99 2.34
CA GLU A 183 -2.06 1.37 1.15
C GLU A 183 -1.80 2.88 1.21
N ILE A 184 -0.54 3.28 1.39
CA ILE A 184 -0.14 4.70 1.44
C ILE A 184 0.26 5.15 0.04
N SER A 185 -0.31 6.27 -0.42
CA SER A 185 -0.06 6.77 -1.76
C SER A 185 1.41 7.13 -1.94
N ASN A 186 2.05 6.51 -2.94
CA ASN A 186 3.46 6.72 -3.27
C ASN A 186 3.81 6.04 -4.60
N ALA A 187 4.05 6.81 -5.66
CA ALA A 187 4.42 6.30 -6.98
C ALA A 187 5.83 5.68 -7.10
N TYR A 188 6.57 5.58 -5.99
CA TYR A 188 7.88 4.94 -5.78
C TYR A 188 9.03 5.53 -6.62
N TYR A 189 8.90 5.59 -7.94
CA TYR A 189 10.01 5.93 -8.83
C TYR A 189 10.27 7.46 -8.90
N PRO A 190 11.53 7.92 -8.76
CA PRO A 190 11.87 9.36 -8.75
C PRO A 190 11.43 10.14 -10.00
N LYS A 191 11.30 9.46 -11.15
CA LYS A 191 10.81 10.08 -12.39
C LYS A 191 9.40 10.70 -12.29
N TYR A 192 8.62 10.39 -11.25
CA TYR A 192 7.28 10.95 -11.04
C TYR A 192 7.30 12.18 -10.11
N GLN A 193 8.46 12.64 -9.65
CA GLN A 193 8.60 13.81 -8.80
C GLN A 193 7.89 15.04 -9.40
N ASP A 194 8.14 15.33 -10.68
CA ASP A 194 7.56 16.47 -11.39
C ASP A 194 6.03 16.42 -11.44
N TRP A 195 5.44 15.21 -11.47
CA TRP A 195 3.99 15.07 -11.42
C TRP A 195 3.44 15.61 -10.10
N TYR A 196 4.08 15.28 -8.98
CA TYR A 196 3.64 15.76 -7.66
C TYR A 196 3.79 17.28 -7.51
N VAL A 197 4.91 17.83 -7.99
CA VAL A 197 5.16 19.28 -7.99
C VAL A 197 4.09 19.98 -8.82
N LYS A 198 3.84 19.53 -10.06
CA LYS A 198 2.82 20.10 -10.95
C LYS A 198 1.41 20.05 -10.37
N ASN A 199 1.10 19.03 -9.56
CA ASN A 199 -0.21 18.84 -8.96
C ASN A 199 -0.41 19.54 -7.61
N GLY A 200 0.61 20.27 -7.13
CA GLY A 200 0.53 21.10 -5.93
C GLY A 200 0.89 20.38 -4.62
N PHE A 201 1.47 19.17 -4.70
CA PHE A 201 1.91 18.44 -3.51
C PHE A 201 3.35 18.78 -3.09
N GLY A 202 4.10 19.46 -3.95
CA GLY A 202 5.52 19.75 -3.75
C GLY A 202 6.40 18.54 -4.05
N GLU A 203 7.66 18.63 -3.62
CA GLU A 203 8.63 17.56 -3.76
C GLU A 203 8.44 16.49 -2.68
N ARG A 204 8.42 15.22 -3.09
CA ARG A 204 8.50 14.10 -2.17
C ARG A 204 9.91 13.95 -1.59
N PRO A 205 10.05 13.56 -0.31
CA PRO A 205 11.33 13.13 0.23
C PRO A 205 11.93 11.97 -0.57
N MET A 206 13.25 11.87 -0.61
CA MET A 206 13.97 10.77 -1.25
C MET A 206 14.53 9.79 -0.22
N VAL A 207 14.50 8.50 -0.55
CA VAL A 207 15.08 7.41 0.24
C VAL A 207 16.19 6.77 -0.58
N GLU A 208 17.44 6.88 -0.10
CA GLU A 208 18.63 6.49 -0.88
C GLU A 208 19.33 5.21 -0.37
N ASP A 209 19.14 4.87 0.92
CA ASP A 209 19.88 3.80 1.60
C ASP A 209 18.99 2.72 2.23
N ALA A 210 17.84 2.45 1.61
CA ALA A 210 16.95 1.39 2.05
C ALA A 210 17.44 0.00 1.62
N TRP A 211 17.33 -0.96 2.54
CA TRP A 211 17.62 -2.37 2.29
C TRP A 211 16.39 -3.21 2.58
N VAL A 212 16.14 -4.22 1.75
CA VAL A 212 15.13 -5.25 2.01
C VAL A 212 15.70 -6.60 1.61
N HIS A 213 15.55 -7.60 2.47
CA HIS A 213 15.94 -8.99 2.20
C HIS A 213 17.40 -9.16 1.78
N GLY A 214 18.29 -8.33 2.34
CA GLY A 214 19.72 -8.36 2.04
C GLY A 214 20.11 -7.71 0.71
N SER A 215 19.17 -7.03 0.04
CA SER A 215 19.45 -6.26 -1.18
C SER A 215 19.24 -4.76 -0.91
N LYS A 216 20.18 -3.93 -1.39
CA LYS A 216 20.01 -2.49 -1.43
C LYS A 216 18.99 -2.14 -2.53
N LEU A 217 18.06 -1.26 -2.24
CA LEU A 217 17.13 -0.74 -3.24
C LEU A 217 17.75 0.48 -3.93
N ASP A 218 17.43 0.67 -5.22
CA ASP A 218 17.72 1.94 -5.91
C ASP A 218 16.97 3.09 -5.22
N PRO A 219 17.49 4.34 -5.28
CA PRO A 219 16.80 5.49 -4.72
C PRO A 219 15.34 5.60 -5.18
N PHE A 220 14.44 5.85 -4.23
CA PHE A 220 13.00 5.94 -4.48
C PHE A 220 12.36 7.06 -3.64
N MET A 221 11.15 7.47 -4.01
CA MET A 221 10.42 8.52 -3.28
C MET A 221 9.87 7.97 -1.96
N GLY A 222 10.14 8.66 -0.86
CA GLY A 222 9.54 8.45 0.45
C GLY A 222 8.18 9.12 0.60
N PHE A 223 7.57 8.98 1.78
CA PHE A 223 6.26 9.57 2.10
C PHE A 223 6.36 11.03 2.51
N TYR A 224 5.28 11.78 2.31
CA TYR A 224 5.15 13.13 2.86
C TYR A 224 4.99 13.10 4.38
N PRO A 225 5.42 14.16 5.10
CA PRO A 225 5.17 14.28 6.54
C PRO A 225 3.69 14.10 6.93
N ALA A 226 2.76 14.70 6.18
CA ALA A 226 1.33 14.55 6.41
C ALA A 226 0.85 13.08 6.34
N GLN A 227 1.45 12.27 5.49
CA GLN A 227 1.13 10.83 5.40
C GLN A 227 1.66 10.05 6.60
N ILE A 228 2.84 10.43 7.10
CA ILE A 228 3.43 9.82 8.29
C ILE A 228 2.57 10.13 9.52
N GLU A 229 2.15 11.38 9.69
CA GLU A 229 1.26 11.77 10.81
C GLU A 229 -0.13 11.12 10.70
N ALA A 230 -0.70 11.03 9.48
CA ALA A 230 -1.93 10.27 9.25
C ALA A 230 -1.78 8.79 9.62
N ALA A 231 -0.66 8.16 9.24
CA ALA A 231 -0.38 6.76 9.57
C ALA A 231 -0.24 6.55 11.08
N LYS A 232 0.44 7.46 11.80
CA LYS A 232 0.54 7.44 13.26
C LYS A 232 -0.83 7.55 13.93
N ALA A 233 -1.67 8.48 13.50
CA ALA A 233 -3.02 8.65 14.02
C ALA A 233 -3.88 7.40 13.77
N LEU A 234 -3.76 6.80 12.57
CA LEU A 234 -4.42 5.53 12.24
C LEU A 234 -3.93 4.39 13.14
N TRP A 235 -2.62 4.23 13.33
CA TRP A 235 -2.07 3.20 14.21
C TRP A 235 -2.53 3.36 15.66
N LYS A 236 -2.64 4.60 16.15
CA LYS A 236 -3.19 4.90 17.48
C LYS A 236 -4.65 4.46 17.61
N ALA A 237 -5.48 4.76 16.61
CA ALA A 237 -6.87 4.34 16.58
C ALA A 237 -7.01 2.81 16.49
N ILE A 238 -6.18 2.16 15.67
CA ILE A 238 -6.11 0.70 15.53
C ILE A 238 -5.73 0.02 16.85
N HIS A 239 -4.71 0.53 17.54
CA HIS A 239 -4.31 0.03 18.85
C HIS A 239 -5.47 0.12 19.85
N LYS A 240 -6.12 1.30 19.94
CA LYS A 240 -7.25 1.52 20.86
C LYS A 240 -8.47 0.64 20.54
N ALA A 241 -8.74 0.36 19.26
CA ALA A 241 -9.90 -0.42 18.84
C ALA A 241 -9.69 -1.93 18.94
N LEU A 242 -8.46 -2.42 18.76
CA LEU A 242 -8.17 -3.84 18.54
C LEU A 242 -7.14 -4.44 19.54
N ASP A 243 -6.62 -3.64 20.48
CA ASP A 243 -5.56 -4.02 21.43
C ASP A 243 -4.30 -4.59 20.74
N ILE A 244 -4.01 -4.15 19.51
CA ILE A 244 -2.79 -4.55 18.77
C ILE A 244 -1.59 -3.84 19.39
N PRO A 245 -0.55 -4.55 19.86
CA PRO A 245 0.58 -3.91 20.53
C PRO A 245 1.39 -3.04 19.56
N TYR A 246 1.98 -1.94 20.06
CA TYR A 246 2.95 -1.11 19.33
C TYR A 246 4.30 -1.83 19.19
N GLU A 247 4.29 -2.95 18.49
CA GLU A 247 5.45 -3.80 18.23
C GLU A 247 5.60 -4.01 16.73
N THR A 248 6.85 -4.13 16.27
CA THR A 248 7.20 -4.53 14.91
C THR A 248 8.38 -5.50 15.01
N PRO A 249 8.59 -6.40 14.03
CA PRO A 249 9.80 -7.18 14.00
C PRO A 249 11.05 -6.28 13.99
N THR A 250 12.02 -6.57 14.84
CA THR A 250 13.27 -5.80 14.96
C THR A 250 14.50 -6.62 14.58
N SER A 251 15.55 -5.93 14.17
CA SER A 251 16.90 -6.47 14.06
C SER A 251 17.53 -6.69 15.44
N GLN A 252 18.72 -7.32 15.47
CA GLN A 252 19.52 -7.48 16.69
C GLN A 252 19.91 -6.15 17.35
N PHE A 253 19.84 -5.03 16.62
CA PHE A 253 20.15 -3.69 17.11
C PHE A 253 18.89 -2.91 17.53
N GLY A 254 17.74 -3.58 17.65
CA GLY A 254 16.49 -2.94 18.06
C GLY A 254 15.82 -2.06 16.99
N LYS A 255 16.43 -1.87 15.81
CA LYS A 255 15.81 -1.15 14.67
C LYS A 255 14.79 -2.02 13.93
N THR A 256 13.86 -1.41 13.19
CA THR A 256 12.93 -2.14 12.30
C THR A 256 13.67 -3.19 11.46
N SER A 257 13.20 -4.44 11.49
CA SER A 257 13.73 -5.51 10.66
C SER A 257 13.45 -5.20 9.19
N THR A 258 14.36 -5.60 8.30
CA THR A 258 14.18 -5.47 6.84
C THR A 258 14.03 -6.83 6.16
N LYS A 259 13.72 -7.86 6.94
CA LYS A 259 13.75 -9.27 6.51
C LYS A 259 12.35 -9.88 6.55
N TYR A 260 12.16 -10.95 5.78
CA TYR A 260 11.01 -11.83 5.95
C TYR A 260 10.97 -12.41 7.37
N VAL A 261 9.78 -12.49 7.96
CA VAL A 261 9.57 -13.01 9.32
C VAL A 261 8.52 -14.11 9.27
N GLN A 262 8.93 -15.33 9.59
CA GLN A 262 8.10 -16.53 9.44
C GLN A 262 6.81 -16.45 10.28
N GLU A 263 6.89 -15.94 11.50
CA GLU A 263 5.72 -15.79 12.38
C GLU A 263 4.66 -14.90 11.75
N VAL A 264 5.06 -13.77 11.18
CA VAL A 264 4.15 -12.85 10.46
C VAL A 264 3.53 -13.54 9.24
N ALA A 265 4.34 -14.23 8.43
CA ALA A 265 3.88 -14.93 7.24
C ALA A 265 2.92 -16.09 7.55
N TYR A 266 3.06 -16.72 8.71
CA TYR A 266 2.16 -17.78 9.19
C TYR A 266 0.96 -17.23 9.95
N GLY A 267 0.85 -15.91 10.05
CA GLY A 267 -0.20 -15.21 10.77
C GLY A 267 -0.05 -15.29 12.29
N ASN A 268 1.03 -15.84 12.84
CA ASN A 268 1.27 -16.02 14.28
C ASN A 268 2.01 -14.84 14.89
N TYR A 269 1.61 -13.62 14.54
CA TYR A 269 2.20 -12.38 15.03
C TYR A 269 1.12 -11.43 15.54
N SER A 270 1.50 -10.54 16.46
CA SER A 270 0.69 -9.40 16.88
C SER A 270 1.54 -8.13 16.82
N GLY A 271 1.02 -7.08 16.20
CA GLY A 271 1.72 -5.80 16.06
C GLY A 271 1.54 -5.14 14.70
N PHE A 272 2.48 -4.30 14.30
CA PHE A 272 2.49 -3.54 13.05
C PHE A 272 3.65 -4.03 12.19
N VAL A 273 3.38 -4.29 10.91
CA VAL A 273 4.36 -4.89 10.00
C VAL A 273 4.32 -4.22 8.63
N SER A 274 5.44 -4.27 7.91
CA SER A 274 5.51 -4.05 6.47
C SER A 274 5.20 -5.33 5.69
N HIS A 275 4.72 -5.22 4.45
CA HIS A 275 4.42 -6.37 3.60
C HIS A 275 5.64 -7.28 3.33
N TYR A 276 6.84 -6.72 3.28
CA TYR A 276 8.08 -7.49 3.14
C TYR A 276 8.32 -8.42 4.34
N HIS A 277 7.80 -8.12 5.54
CA HIS A 277 7.86 -9.07 6.66
C HIS A 277 7.05 -10.34 6.36
N ILE A 278 6.02 -10.25 5.50
CA ILE A 278 5.14 -11.36 5.13
C ILE A 278 5.67 -12.16 3.94
N SER A 279 6.31 -11.51 2.96
CA SER A 279 6.69 -12.15 1.70
C SER A 279 8.07 -11.73 1.22
N LYS A 280 8.91 -12.73 0.91
CA LYS A 280 10.25 -12.54 0.32
C LYS A 280 10.23 -11.88 -1.06
N GLY A 281 9.09 -11.86 -1.74
CA GLY A 281 8.91 -11.25 -3.06
C GLY A 281 8.41 -9.80 -3.00
N LYS A 282 8.31 -9.22 -1.81
CA LYS A 282 7.78 -7.88 -1.57
C LYS A 282 8.88 -6.98 -1.00
N ILE A 283 8.76 -5.69 -1.31
CA ILE A 283 9.67 -4.66 -0.83
C ILE A 283 8.92 -3.53 -0.12
N ASP A 284 7.59 -3.51 -0.21
CA ASP A 284 6.74 -2.60 0.54
C ASP A 284 6.73 -2.99 2.03
N CYS A 285 6.91 -2.10 3.00
CA CYS A 285 7.06 -0.66 2.92
C CYS A 285 8.50 -0.24 3.30
N ALA A 286 9.48 -0.47 2.44
CA ALA A 286 10.88 -0.08 2.71
C ALA A 286 11.03 1.41 3.05
N GLY A 287 11.96 1.75 3.93
CA GLY A 287 12.16 3.14 4.37
C GLY A 287 11.16 3.63 5.42
N LEU A 288 10.05 2.93 5.65
CA LEU A 288 9.16 3.21 6.79
C LEU A 288 9.75 2.60 8.07
N ASP A 289 10.37 3.42 8.91
CA ASP A 289 10.97 2.97 10.17
C ASP A 289 9.91 2.76 11.27
N LEU A 290 9.17 1.66 11.13
CA LEU A 290 8.06 1.31 12.02
C LEU A 290 8.44 1.38 13.50
N LYS A 291 9.62 0.88 13.90
CA LYS A 291 10.01 0.87 15.30
C LYS A 291 10.07 2.28 15.88
N THR A 292 10.76 3.18 15.20
CA THR A 292 10.90 4.57 15.63
C THR A 292 9.54 5.26 15.66
N LEU A 293 8.75 5.13 14.59
CA LEU A 293 7.45 5.79 14.50
C LEU A 293 6.42 5.23 15.50
N LEU A 294 6.46 3.91 15.78
CA LEU A 294 5.60 3.30 16.81
C LEU A 294 6.03 3.71 18.22
N ASP A 295 7.32 3.90 18.48
CA ASP A 295 7.79 4.46 19.75
C ASP A 295 7.32 5.89 19.94
N GLU A 296 7.38 6.72 18.89
CA GLU A 296 6.85 8.09 18.90
C GLU A 296 5.37 8.11 19.29
N VAL A 297 4.56 7.24 18.68
CA VAL A 297 3.13 7.10 19.02
C VAL A 297 2.93 6.58 20.43
N LYS A 298 3.67 5.55 20.84
CA LYS A 298 3.51 4.90 22.14
C LYS A 298 3.87 5.81 23.30
N TYR A 299 4.92 6.60 23.17
CA TYR A 299 5.44 7.46 24.22
C TYR A 299 5.02 8.93 24.07
N GLU A 300 4.23 9.25 23.03
CA GLU A 300 3.78 10.61 22.70
C GLU A 300 4.96 11.60 22.61
N ILE A 301 6.01 11.21 21.88
CA ILE A 301 7.23 11.99 21.68
C ILE A 301 7.54 12.14 20.19
N ASP A 302 8.21 13.23 19.82
CA ASP A 302 8.85 13.38 18.52
C ASP A 302 10.35 13.06 18.66
N ILE A 303 10.78 11.93 18.08
CA ILE A 303 12.18 11.47 18.13
C ILE A 303 12.94 12.02 16.92
N LEU A 304 12.27 12.15 15.77
CA LEU A 304 12.85 12.61 14.52
C LEU A 304 13.36 14.06 14.56
N ASP A 305 12.73 14.93 15.36
CA ASP A 305 13.22 16.30 15.55
C ASP A 305 14.43 16.42 16.51
N LYS A 306 14.64 15.43 17.39
CA LYS A 306 15.76 15.47 18.37
C LYS A 306 17.10 15.01 17.83
N ILE A 307 17.14 14.38 16.65
CA ILE A 307 18.39 13.90 16.02
C ILE A 307 18.95 14.95 15.03
N LYS A 308 18.20 16.01 14.72
CA LYS A 308 18.63 17.11 13.85
C LYS A 308 19.32 18.27 14.60
N ASN A 309 19.44 18.21 15.93
CA ASN A 309 20.13 19.19 16.76
C ASN A 309 21.39 18.61 17.41
#